data_AF-A0A837LEB2-F1
#
_entry.id   AF-A0A837LEB2-F1
#
_cell.length_a   1.000
_cell.length_b   1.000
_cell.length_c   1.000
_cell.angle_alpha   90.00
_cell.angle_beta   90.00
_cell.angle_gamma   90.00
#
_symmetry.space_group_name_H-M   'P 1'
#
loop_
_entity.id
_entity.type
_entity.pdbx_description
1 polymer ?
#
loop_
_entity_poly.entity_id
_entity_poly.type
_entity_poly.pdbx_seq_one_letter_code
_entity_poly.pdbx_strand_id
1 'polypeptide(L)'
;MDQLLYHALTRIQEADAVIIGASNGFSIASGIHLFASDSAFWHHFGDFGKRHGFASIIQGCFHHYTCEAEYWAFYSRLFDYFINVRAPGEVMENLLALVNHKKFFVLTSNIDGHFVKAGLEQEHLFEIEGSGLNLQCANACHDRLYSGAEQLSAMAREQQDGRVPDALIPCCPVCGGKMRVHVEVDSGFLKGMAWNESFRSYRRFLAKGQESRTVFMELGVGARNQLIKAPFMQNVYQNPESSYITFNKGTELFIPAEIAARSVGIDGDIGHNLAMLALLSS
;
A
#
# COMPACT_ATOMS: atom_id res chain seq x y z
N MET A 1 5.30 -26.85 5.63
CA MET A 1 4.54 -25.58 5.65
C MET A 1 4.13 -25.27 7.07
N ASP A 2 3.43 -26.19 7.74
CA ASP A 2 2.90 -26.01 9.10
C ASP A 2 3.95 -25.58 10.12
N GLN A 3 5.14 -26.19 10.15
CA GLN A 3 6.18 -25.81 11.11
C GLN A 3 6.66 -24.36 10.98
N LEU A 4 6.76 -23.82 9.76
CA LEU A 4 7.14 -22.42 9.54
C LEU A 4 6.03 -21.47 9.99
N LEU A 5 4.77 -21.83 9.75
CA LEU A 5 3.62 -21.06 10.22
C LEU A 5 3.55 -21.05 11.75
N TYR A 6 3.77 -22.19 12.43
CA TYR A 6 3.89 -22.23 13.89
C TYR A 6 5.04 -21.36 14.39
N HIS A 7 6.22 -21.46 13.78
CA HIS A 7 7.37 -20.63 14.13
C HIS A 7 7.12 -19.12 13.97
N ALA A 8 6.37 -18.72 12.94
CA ALA A 8 5.96 -17.33 12.74
C ALA A 8 4.92 -16.91 13.77
N LEU A 9 3.89 -17.73 14.00
CA LEU A 9 2.84 -17.45 14.96
C LEU A 9 3.40 -17.29 16.37
N THR A 10 4.27 -18.20 16.82
CA THR A 10 4.94 -18.11 18.12
C THR A 10 5.68 -16.78 18.25
N ARG A 11 6.46 -16.36 17.25
CA ARG A 11 7.15 -15.07 17.27
C ARG A 11 6.18 -13.89 17.37
N ILE A 12 5.06 -13.92 16.65
CA ILE A 12 4.02 -12.87 16.71
C ILE A 12 3.36 -12.84 18.10
N GLN A 13 2.98 -13.98 18.66
CA GLN A 13 2.36 -14.10 19.98
C GLN A 13 3.31 -13.66 21.09
N GLU A 14 4.59 -13.91 20.93
CA GLU A 14 5.64 -13.51 21.86
C GLU A 14 6.02 -12.02 21.73
N ALA A 15 5.87 -11.41 20.55
CA ALA A 15 6.28 -10.03 20.34
C ALA A 15 5.55 -9.02 21.25
N ASP A 16 6.30 -8.02 21.70
CA ASP A 16 5.78 -6.82 22.37
C ASP A 16 5.12 -5.86 21.36
N ALA A 17 5.65 -5.85 20.13
CA ALA A 17 5.18 -5.02 19.04
C ALA A 17 5.40 -5.69 17.66
N VAL A 18 4.55 -5.33 16.68
CA VAL A 18 4.67 -5.80 15.29
C VAL A 18 4.76 -4.59 14.35
N ILE A 19 5.78 -4.53 13.51
CA ILE A 19 5.91 -3.53 12.45
C ILE A 19 5.67 -4.23 11.12
N ILE A 20 4.60 -3.84 10.43
CA ILE A 20 4.14 -4.47 9.20
C ILE A 20 4.60 -3.62 8.02
N GLY A 21 5.23 -4.26 7.05
CA GLY A 21 5.66 -3.66 5.80
C GLY A 21 4.90 -4.29 4.65
N ALA A 22 3.96 -3.57 4.04
CA ALA A 22 3.12 -4.11 2.96
C ALA A 22 3.39 -3.42 1.63
N SER A 23 3.52 -4.19 0.56
CA SER A 23 3.65 -3.67 -0.81
C SER A 23 2.78 -4.47 -1.78
N ASN A 24 3.06 -4.36 -3.08
CA ASN A 24 2.17 -4.84 -4.14
C ASN A 24 1.84 -6.33 -4.04
N GLY A 25 2.72 -7.18 -3.50
CA GLY A 25 2.40 -8.59 -3.30
C GLY A 25 1.22 -8.82 -2.34
N PHE A 26 1.03 -7.92 -1.36
CA PHE A 26 -0.13 -7.93 -0.46
C PHE A 26 -1.43 -7.55 -1.20
N SER A 27 -1.40 -6.49 -2.02
CA SER A 27 -2.56 -6.11 -2.85
C SER A 27 -2.86 -7.18 -3.91
N ILE A 28 -1.85 -7.85 -4.47
CA ILE A 28 -1.99 -9.00 -5.37
C ILE A 28 -2.73 -10.16 -4.69
N ALA A 29 -2.40 -10.46 -3.43
CA ALA A 29 -3.11 -11.47 -2.65
C ALA A 29 -4.59 -11.10 -2.43
N SER A 30 -4.91 -9.80 -2.46
CA SER A 30 -6.28 -9.27 -2.42
C SER A 30 -6.89 -9.07 -3.81
N GLY A 31 -6.27 -9.60 -4.88
CA GLY A 31 -6.78 -9.56 -6.26
C GLY A 31 -6.49 -8.28 -7.04
N ILE A 32 -5.57 -7.44 -6.57
CA ILE A 32 -5.14 -6.21 -7.25
C ILE A 32 -3.82 -6.46 -7.99
N HIS A 33 -3.88 -6.68 -9.30
CA HIS A 33 -2.72 -6.96 -10.15
C HIS A 33 -2.26 -5.75 -10.97
N LEU A 34 -1.68 -4.74 -10.31
CA LEU A 34 -1.31 -3.47 -10.98
C LEU A 34 -0.35 -3.63 -12.17
N PHE A 35 0.51 -4.66 -12.16
CA PHE A 35 1.55 -4.88 -13.16
C PHE A 35 1.12 -5.81 -14.30
N ALA A 36 -0.02 -6.49 -14.15
CA ALA A 36 -0.44 -7.52 -15.09
C ALA A 36 -1.23 -6.95 -16.27
N SER A 37 -0.99 -7.52 -17.45
CA SER A 37 -1.87 -7.40 -18.61
C SER A 37 -2.92 -8.52 -18.58
N ASP A 38 -3.79 -8.48 -17.60
CA ASP A 38 -4.79 -9.52 -17.35
C ASP A 38 -6.21 -9.10 -17.77
N SER A 39 -7.17 -10.00 -17.59
CA SER A 39 -8.57 -9.72 -17.91
C SER A 39 -9.16 -8.59 -17.09
N ALA A 40 -8.71 -8.38 -15.84
CA ALA A 40 -9.17 -7.28 -15.01
C ALA A 40 -8.72 -5.94 -15.58
N PHE A 41 -7.45 -5.82 -15.99
CA PHE A 41 -6.94 -4.64 -16.69
C PHE A 41 -7.75 -4.38 -17.97
N TRP A 42 -7.91 -5.38 -18.84
CA TRP A 42 -8.61 -5.18 -20.12
C TRP A 42 -10.11 -4.90 -19.95
N HIS A 43 -10.73 -5.40 -18.89
CA HIS A 43 -12.12 -5.12 -18.56
C HIS A 43 -12.32 -3.70 -18.04
N HIS A 44 -11.48 -3.26 -17.09
CA HIS A 44 -11.66 -1.98 -16.41
C HIS A 44 -10.95 -0.81 -17.11
N PHE A 45 -9.80 -1.01 -17.75
CA PHE A 45 -8.95 0.05 -18.29
C PHE A 45 -8.56 -0.16 -19.77
N GLY A 46 -9.19 -1.13 -20.45
CA GLY A 46 -8.82 -1.53 -21.80
C GLY A 46 -9.06 -0.46 -22.88
N ASP A 47 -9.97 0.48 -22.66
CA ASP A 47 -10.15 1.68 -23.49
C ASP A 47 -8.90 2.58 -23.46
N PHE A 48 -8.36 2.87 -22.28
CA PHE A 48 -7.11 3.60 -22.15
C PHE A 48 -5.94 2.82 -22.73
N GLY A 49 -5.87 1.50 -22.47
CA GLY A 49 -4.81 0.65 -23.01
C GLY A 49 -4.78 0.62 -24.54
N LYS A 50 -5.95 0.53 -25.19
CA LYS A 50 -6.08 0.62 -26.67
C LYS A 50 -5.68 2.00 -27.21
N ARG A 51 -6.00 3.07 -26.48
CA ARG A 51 -5.75 4.46 -26.91
C ARG A 51 -4.27 4.86 -26.75
N HIS A 52 -3.64 4.46 -25.65
CA HIS A 52 -2.31 4.93 -25.24
C HIS A 52 -1.21 3.87 -25.34
N GLY A 53 -1.57 2.62 -25.63
CA GLY A 53 -0.62 1.53 -25.85
C GLY A 53 -0.03 0.91 -24.58
N PHE A 54 -0.52 1.28 -23.39
CA PHE A 54 -0.15 0.60 -22.16
C PHE A 54 -1.01 -0.65 -21.91
N ALA A 55 -0.44 -1.63 -21.22
CA ALA A 55 -1.04 -2.94 -21.01
C ALA A 55 -1.22 -3.29 -19.52
N SER A 56 -1.04 -2.34 -18.60
CA SER A 56 -1.30 -2.56 -17.18
C SER A 56 -1.67 -1.27 -16.46
N ILE A 57 -2.29 -1.39 -15.28
CA ILE A 57 -2.75 -0.25 -14.48
C ILE A 57 -1.55 0.62 -14.08
N ILE A 58 -0.45 0.01 -13.66
CA ILE A 58 0.75 0.75 -13.24
C ILE A 58 1.34 1.59 -14.38
N GLN A 59 1.33 1.08 -15.61
CA GLN A 59 1.78 1.86 -16.77
C GLN A 59 0.86 3.06 -17.03
N GLY A 60 -0.45 2.92 -16.78
CA GLY A 60 -1.39 4.04 -16.80
C GLY A 60 -1.08 5.08 -15.72
N CYS A 61 -0.71 4.68 -14.50
CA CYS A 61 -0.30 5.62 -13.45
C CYS A 61 0.92 6.47 -13.86
N PHE A 62 1.87 5.88 -14.59
CA PHE A 62 3.07 6.58 -15.10
C PHE A 62 2.87 7.23 -16.49
N HIS A 63 1.68 7.13 -17.09
CA HIS A 63 1.41 7.71 -18.39
C HIS A 63 1.27 9.24 -18.30
N HIS A 64 1.81 9.95 -19.29
CA HIS A 64 1.69 11.41 -19.39
C HIS A 64 0.41 11.80 -20.14
N TYR A 65 -0.68 11.99 -19.40
CA TYR A 65 -1.94 12.49 -19.93
C TYR A 65 -1.84 13.97 -20.29
N THR A 66 -2.11 14.32 -21.55
CA THR A 66 -2.11 15.72 -22.02
C THR A 66 -3.44 16.43 -21.82
N CYS A 67 -4.49 15.69 -21.46
CA CYS A 67 -5.85 16.18 -21.26
C CYS A 67 -6.33 15.91 -19.83
N GLU A 68 -6.74 16.94 -19.10
CA GLU A 68 -7.22 16.83 -17.71
C GLU A 68 -8.44 15.89 -17.59
N ALA A 69 -9.40 16.01 -18.52
CA ALA A 69 -10.59 15.16 -18.51
C ALA A 69 -10.24 13.66 -18.59
N GLU A 70 -9.14 13.33 -19.27
CA GLU A 70 -8.68 11.95 -19.43
C GLU A 70 -7.87 11.48 -18.21
N TYR A 71 -6.98 12.34 -17.72
CA TYR A 71 -6.24 12.12 -16.47
C TYR A 71 -7.21 11.77 -15.33
N TRP A 72 -8.24 12.61 -15.12
CA TRP A 72 -9.22 12.41 -14.07
C TRP A 72 -10.13 11.21 -14.32
N ALA A 73 -10.42 10.86 -15.58
CA ALA A 73 -11.16 9.64 -15.89
C ALA A 73 -10.38 8.38 -15.49
N PHE A 74 -9.07 8.34 -15.77
CA PHE A 74 -8.23 7.22 -15.36
C PHE A 74 -8.17 7.10 -13.84
N TYR A 75 -7.84 8.19 -13.14
CA TYR A 75 -7.66 8.16 -11.69
C TYR A 75 -8.97 7.99 -10.90
N SER A 76 -10.09 8.52 -11.39
CA SER A 76 -11.41 8.22 -10.79
C SER A 76 -11.80 6.76 -10.95
N ARG A 77 -11.48 6.15 -12.10
CA ARG A 77 -11.70 4.71 -12.30
C ARG A 77 -10.75 3.87 -11.45
N LEU A 78 -9.51 4.31 -11.26
CA LEU A 78 -8.56 3.67 -10.35
C LEU A 78 -9.05 3.72 -8.89
N PHE A 79 -9.58 4.87 -8.46
CA PHE A 79 -10.22 5.01 -7.16
C PHE A 79 -11.41 4.05 -7.01
N ASP A 80 -12.33 4.02 -7.98
CA ASP A 80 -13.48 3.09 -7.94
C ASP A 80 -13.03 1.62 -7.93
N TYR A 81 -11.99 1.29 -8.70
CA TYR A 81 -11.39 -0.04 -8.71
C TYR A 81 -10.85 -0.45 -7.34
N PHE A 82 -10.13 0.44 -6.63
CA PHE A 82 -9.60 0.16 -5.30
C PHE A 82 -10.69 0.10 -4.22
N ILE A 83 -11.66 1.00 -4.29
CA ILE A 83 -12.63 1.17 -3.20
C ILE A 83 -13.83 0.26 -3.39
N ASN A 84 -14.40 0.15 -4.58
CA ASN A 84 -15.67 -0.57 -4.77
C ASN A 84 -15.50 -1.94 -5.42
N VAL A 85 -14.61 -2.08 -6.41
CA VAL A 85 -14.41 -3.36 -7.11
C VAL A 85 -13.51 -4.30 -6.30
N ARG A 86 -12.41 -3.79 -5.76
CA ARG A 86 -11.41 -4.52 -4.99
C ARG A 86 -11.35 -3.99 -3.57
N ALA A 87 -12.49 -3.87 -2.89
CA ALA A 87 -12.50 -3.49 -1.47
C ALA A 87 -11.64 -4.45 -0.62
N PRO A 88 -11.08 -4.01 0.52
CA PRO A 88 -10.42 -4.92 1.45
C PRO A 88 -11.39 -6.02 1.88
N GLY A 89 -10.89 -7.25 1.96
CA GLY A 89 -11.66 -8.44 2.35
C GLY A 89 -10.84 -9.38 3.22
N GLU A 90 -11.06 -10.70 3.08
CA GLU A 90 -10.52 -11.73 3.96
C GLU A 90 -9.01 -11.63 4.21
N VAL A 91 -8.20 -11.26 3.22
CA VAL A 91 -6.74 -11.10 3.39
C VAL A 91 -6.41 -10.00 4.40
N MET A 92 -7.10 -8.86 4.33
CA MET A 92 -6.94 -7.77 5.29
C MET A 92 -7.53 -8.14 6.65
N GLU A 93 -8.70 -8.78 6.67
CA GLU A 93 -9.35 -9.23 7.91
C GLU A 93 -8.48 -10.22 8.68
N ASN A 94 -7.89 -11.20 8.00
CA ASN A 94 -6.96 -12.17 8.58
C ASN A 94 -5.68 -11.50 9.11
N LEU A 95 -5.13 -10.53 8.38
CA LEU A 95 -3.99 -9.75 8.87
C LEU A 95 -4.35 -9.01 10.17
N LEU A 96 -5.49 -8.31 10.18
CA LEU A 96 -5.93 -7.53 11.34
C LEU A 96 -6.30 -8.41 12.53
N ALA A 97 -6.95 -9.55 12.32
CA ALA A 97 -7.23 -10.52 13.38
C ALA A 97 -5.92 -11.01 14.05
N LEU A 98 -4.86 -11.20 13.26
CA LEU A 98 -3.56 -11.64 13.75
C LEU A 98 -2.82 -10.59 14.59
N VAL A 99 -3.06 -9.29 14.37
CA VAL A 99 -2.23 -8.22 14.97
C VAL A 99 -2.98 -7.19 15.81
N ASN A 100 -4.32 -7.10 15.74
CA ASN A 100 -5.10 -6.07 16.44
C ASN A 100 -5.01 -6.15 17.98
N HIS A 101 -4.64 -7.31 18.51
CA HIS A 101 -4.41 -7.51 19.95
C HIS A 101 -2.98 -7.15 20.38
N LYS A 102 -2.14 -6.67 19.45
CA LYS A 102 -0.76 -6.23 19.67
C LYS A 102 -0.62 -4.74 19.47
N LYS A 103 0.48 -4.17 19.98
CA LYS A 103 0.95 -2.86 19.50
C LYS A 103 1.47 -3.07 18.09
N PHE A 104 0.87 -2.43 17.09
CA PHE A 104 1.35 -2.55 15.72
C PHE A 104 1.37 -1.22 14.98
N PHE A 105 2.19 -1.17 13.93
CA PHE A 105 2.27 -0.06 12.99
C PHE A 105 2.43 -0.60 11.58
N VAL A 106 1.78 0.03 10.60
CA VAL A 106 1.85 -0.34 9.19
C VAL A 106 2.62 0.71 8.41
N LEU A 107 3.69 0.28 7.72
CA LEU A 107 4.34 1.00 6.64
C LEU A 107 3.92 0.36 5.32
N THR A 108 3.42 1.14 4.37
CA THR A 108 3.06 0.61 3.06
C THR A 108 3.47 1.54 1.92
N SER A 109 3.82 0.94 0.79
CA SER A 109 3.99 1.62 -0.49
C SER A 109 2.74 1.48 -1.38
N ASN A 110 1.68 0.86 -0.89
CA ASN A 110 0.45 0.72 -1.66
C ASN A 110 -0.34 2.03 -1.59
N ILE A 111 -1.05 2.32 -2.68
CA ILE A 111 -1.80 3.57 -2.88
C ILE A 111 -3.32 3.33 -2.88
N ASP A 112 -3.74 2.10 -2.56
CA ASP A 112 -5.12 1.62 -2.66
C ASP A 112 -6.02 2.07 -1.49
N GLY A 113 -5.43 2.62 -0.41
CA GLY A 113 -6.16 3.08 0.77
C GLY A 113 -6.86 1.97 1.55
N HIS A 114 -6.49 0.70 1.33
CA HIS A 114 -7.18 -0.44 1.94
C HIS A 114 -7.05 -0.48 3.45
N PHE A 115 -5.90 -0.09 4.00
CA PHE A 115 -5.70 -0.02 5.45
C PHE A 115 -6.64 1.02 6.08
N VAL A 116 -6.75 2.21 5.50
CA VAL A 116 -7.69 3.25 5.96
C VAL A 116 -9.12 2.74 5.86
N LYS A 117 -9.49 2.11 4.74
CA LYS A 117 -10.83 1.54 4.55
C LYS A 117 -11.15 0.39 5.53
N ALA A 118 -10.15 -0.34 5.98
CA ALA A 118 -10.28 -1.36 7.02
C ALA A 118 -10.31 -0.79 8.45
N GLY A 119 -10.29 0.54 8.61
CA GLY A 119 -10.45 1.22 9.89
C GLY A 119 -9.15 1.57 10.59
N LEU A 120 -7.99 1.48 9.93
CA LEU A 120 -6.73 1.90 10.54
C LEU A 120 -6.66 3.43 10.61
N GLU A 121 -6.37 3.91 11.81
CA GLU A 121 -6.13 5.32 12.05
C GLU A 121 -4.76 5.74 11.49
N GLN A 122 -4.66 6.99 11.03
CA GLN A 122 -3.44 7.54 10.44
C GLN A 122 -2.24 7.52 11.41
N GLU A 123 -2.50 7.50 12.72
CA GLU A 123 -1.45 7.40 13.74
C GLU A 123 -0.71 6.05 13.73
N HIS A 124 -1.31 5.01 13.14
CA HIS A 124 -0.79 3.64 13.05
C HIS A 124 -0.38 3.26 11.62
N LEU A 125 -0.49 4.18 10.67
CA LEU A 125 -0.31 3.94 9.24
C LEU A 125 0.60 4.99 8.62
N PHE A 126 1.54 4.53 7.80
CA PHE A 126 2.32 5.39 6.92
C PHE A 126 2.30 4.86 5.48
N GLU A 127 1.51 5.51 4.64
CA GLU A 127 1.50 5.34 3.19
C GLU A 127 2.63 6.18 2.58
N ILE A 128 3.81 5.58 2.40
CA ILE A 128 5.05 6.31 2.09
C ILE A 128 5.02 6.97 0.69
N GLU A 129 4.34 6.33 -0.26
CA GLU A 129 4.16 6.80 -1.65
C GLU A 129 2.85 7.57 -1.86
N GLY A 130 2.15 7.91 -0.77
CA GLY A 130 0.85 8.59 -0.79
C GLY A 130 -0.34 7.66 -1.00
N SER A 131 -1.48 8.25 -1.33
CA SER A 131 -2.76 7.55 -1.45
C SER A 131 -3.54 8.03 -2.67
N GLY A 132 -4.03 7.10 -3.47
CA GLY A 132 -4.89 7.38 -4.63
C GLY A 132 -6.26 7.97 -4.23
N LEU A 133 -6.54 8.08 -2.94
CA LEU A 133 -7.77 8.63 -2.37
C LEU A 133 -7.65 10.12 -2.06
N ASN A 134 -6.43 10.68 -2.07
CA ASN A 134 -6.15 12.05 -1.70
C ASN A 134 -5.69 12.87 -2.91
N LEU A 135 -5.99 14.16 -2.89
CA LEU A 135 -5.64 15.13 -3.92
C LEU A 135 -4.68 16.18 -3.36
N GLN A 136 -3.83 16.71 -4.22
CA GLN A 136 -2.92 17.82 -3.93
C GLN A 136 -2.94 18.85 -5.05
N CYS A 137 -2.46 20.07 -4.78
CA CYS A 137 -2.19 21.04 -5.83
C CYS A 137 -1.04 20.56 -6.72
N ALA A 138 -1.22 20.58 -8.04
CA ALA A 138 -0.17 20.19 -8.99
C ALA A 138 1.02 21.16 -9.00
N ASN A 139 0.82 22.41 -8.60
CA ASN A 139 1.87 23.42 -8.48
C ASN A 139 2.55 23.42 -7.10
N ALA A 140 2.11 22.56 -6.17
CA ALA A 140 2.57 22.55 -4.78
C ALA A 140 2.57 23.94 -4.11
N CYS A 141 1.55 24.77 -4.38
CA CYS A 141 1.52 26.15 -3.87
C CYS A 141 1.32 26.25 -2.35
N HIS A 142 0.86 25.17 -1.71
CA HIS A 142 0.69 25.06 -0.27
C HIS A 142 0.75 23.59 0.15
N ASP A 143 0.93 23.37 1.45
CA ASP A 143 1.11 22.06 2.05
C ASP A 143 -0.20 21.53 2.67
N ARG A 144 -1.15 21.15 1.81
CA ARG A 144 -2.44 20.56 2.25
C ARG A 144 -2.90 19.50 1.25
N LEU A 145 -3.36 18.37 1.80
CA LEU A 145 -4.07 17.32 1.08
C LEU A 145 -5.58 17.50 1.21
N TYR A 146 -6.31 17.06 0.19
CA TYR A 146 -7.77 17.09 0.15
C TYR A 146 -8.28 15.68 -0.06
N SER A 147 -9.33 15.28 0.65
CA SER A 147 -9.99 14.00 0.35
C SER A 147 -10.57 14.05 -1.07
N GLY A 148 -10.27 13.05 -1.89
CA GLY A 148 -10.81 12.89 -3.23
C GLY A 148 -12.09 12.06 -3.28
N ALA A 149 -12.57 11.50 -2.16
CA ALA A 149 -13.60 10.45 -2.16
C ALA A 149 -14.89 10.85 -2.88
N GLU A 150 -15.46 12.01 -2.57
CA GLU A 150 -16.68 12.50 -3.22
C GLU A 150 -16.43 12.83 -4.69
N GLN A 151 -15.36 13.58 -4.97
CA GLN A 151 -15.04 14.05 -6.31
C GLN A 151 -14.71 12.89 -7.28
N LEU A 152 -13.84 11.97 -6.87
CA LEU A 152 -13.43 10.81 -7.66
C LEU A 152 -14.60 9.85 -7.86
N SER A 153 -15.48 9.68 -6.85
CA SER A 153 -16.69 8.87 -7.01
C SER A 153 -17.67 9.48 -8.02
N ALA A 154 -17.87 10.81 -8.01
CA ALA A 154 -18.70 11.49 -9.01
C ALA A 154 -18.11 11.32 -10.42
N MET A 155 -16.81 11.57 -10.57
CA MET A 155 -16.10 11.37 -11.85
C MET A 155 -16.18 9.93 -12.37
N ALA A 156 -16.06 8.92 -11.50
CA ALA A 156 -16.15 7.52 -11.89
C ALA A 156 -17.54 7.17 -12.43
N ARG A 157 -18.60 7.75 -11.86
CA ARG A 157 -19.98 7.55 -12.30
C ARG A 157 -20.33 8.32 -13.57
N GLU A 158 -19.77 9.51 -13.74
CA GLU A 158 -20.18 10.45 -14.79
C GLU A 158 -19.26 10.45 -16.03
N GLN A 159 -18.08 9.81 -15.94
CA GLN A 159 -17.18 9.73 -17.10
C GLN A 159 -17.80 8.95 -18.26
N GLN A 160 -17.51 9.40 -19.49
CA GLN A 160 -17.92 8.75 -20.73
C GLN A 160 -16.71 8.66 -21.67
N ASP A 161 -16.52 7.50 -22.30
CA ASP A 161 -15.41 7.23 -23.23
C ASP A 161 -14.02 7.62 -22.69
N GLY A 162 -13.78 7.36 -21.39
CA GLY A 162 -12.52 7.65 -20.72
C GLY A 162 -12.25 9.15 -20.55
N ARG A 163 -13.30 9.96 -20.40
CA ARG A 163 -13.23 11.41 -20.15
C ARG A 163 -14.27 11.82 -19.11
N VAL A 164 -13.87 12.63 -18.12
CA VAL A 164 -14.81 13.25 -17.17
C VAL A 164 -15.39 14.55 -17.75
N PRO A 165 -16.61 14.95 -17.37
CA PRO A 165 -17.12 16.31 -17.63
C PRO A 165 -16.20 17.39 -17.04
N ASP A 166 -15.95 18.46 -17.79
CA ASP A 166 -15.05 19.54 -17.36
C ASP A 166 -15.49 20.20 -16.04
N ALA A 167 -16.80 20.27 -15.80
CA ALA A 167 -17.37 20.81 -14.56
C ALA A 167 -16.98 20.01 -13.30
N LEU A 168 -16.56 18.76 -13.45
CA LEU A 168 -16.07 17.94 -12.34
C LEU A 168 -14.56 18.05 -12.14
N ILE A 169 -13.80 18.70 -13.02
CA ILE A 169 -12.35 18.78 -12.89
C ILE A 169 -11.99 19.75 -11.75
N PRO A 170 -11.33 19.30 -10.67
CA PRO A 170 -11.07 20.14 -9.51
C PRO A 170 -9.94 21.13 -9.78
N CYS A 171 -10.16 22.36 -9.32
CA CYS A 171 -9.13 23.40 -9.24
C CYS A 171 -8.63 23.53 -7.80
N CYS A 172 -7.38 23.96 -7.65
CA CYS A 172 -6.79 24.26 -6.36
C CYS A 172 -7.55 25.43 -5.71
N PRO A 173 -8.07 25.26 -4.48
CA PRO A 173 -8.87 26.31 -3.84
C PRO A 173 -8.02 27.50 -3.37
N VAL A 174 -6.69 27.42 -3.45
CA VAL A 174 -5.76 28.48 -3.04
C VAL A 174 -5.28 29.29 -4.23
N CYS A 175 -4.77 28.63 -5.28
CA CYS A 175 -4.16 29.32 -6.43
C CYS A 175 -4.98 29.24 -7.72
N GLY A 176 -6.09 28.50 -7.74
CA GLY A 176 -6.90 28.25 -8.95
C GLY A 176 -6.23 27.32 -9.97
N GLY A 177 -5.01 26.86 -9.72
CA GLY A 177 -4.28 25.95 -10.61
C GLY A 177 -4.82 24.52 -10.60
N LYS A 178 -4.22 23.65 -11.40
CA LYS A 178 -4.61 22.23 -11.50
C LYS A 178 -4.41 21.48 -10.18
N MET A 179 -5.25 20.47 -9.98
CA MET A 179 -5.10 19.46 -8.93
C MET A 179 -4.56 18.17 -9.54
N ARG A 180 -4.05 17.28 -8.70
CA ARG A 180 -3.62 15.91 -9.06
C ARG A 180 -3.86 14.97 -7.90
N VAL A 181 -3.86 13.66 -8.14
CA VAL A 181 -3.83 12.69 -7.02
C VAL A 181 -2.49 12.75 -6.28
N HIS A 182 -2.51 12.45 -4.98
CA HIS A 182 -1.34 12.41 -4.10
C HIS A 182 -0.68 11.03 -4.17
N VAL A 183 0.02 10.76 -5.28
CA VAL A 183 0.74 9.51 -5.52
C VAL A 183 2.15 9.82 -6.02
N GLU A 184 3.16 9.15 -5.49
CA GLU A 184 4.58 9.33 -5.83
C GLU A 184 4.95 8.71 -7.19
N VAL A 185 4.46 9.31 -8.29
CA VAL A 185 4.80 8.93 -9.68
C VAL A 185 5.81 9.88 -10.35
N ASP A 186 6.04 11.05 -9.77
CA ASP A 186 6.99 12.06 -10.27
C ASP A 186 7.47 13.00 -9.14
N SER A 187 8.31 13.98 -9.49
CA SER A 187 8.88 14.96 -8.55
C SER A 187 7.89 15.96 -7.96
N GLY A 188 6.64 15.99 -8.44
CA GLY A 188 5.57 16.84 -7.93
C GLY A 188 4.84 16.27 -6.71
N PHE A 189 5.21 15.07 -6.23
CA PHE A 189 4.64 14.47 -5.03
C PHE A 189 4.91 15.31 -3.78
N LEU A 190 3.85 15.69 -3.06
CA LEU A 190 3.95 16.55 -1.88
C LEU A 190 4.34 15.74 -0.63
N LYS A 191 5.57 15.89 -0.15
CA LYS A 191 6.04 15.40 1.17
C LYS A 191 5.77 16.44 2.25
N GLY A 192 4.48 16.70 2.44
CA GLY A 192 3.93 17.77 3.25
C GLY A 192 3.85 17.50 4.76
N MET A 193 3.11 18.34 5.50
CA MET A 193 2.90 18.24 6.94
C MET A 193 2.31 16.88 7.32
N ALA A 194 1.25 16.45 6.63
CA ALA A 194 0.58 15.17 6.89
C ALA A 194 1.53 13.98 6.65
N TRP A 195 2.32 14.02 5.57
CA TRP A 195 3.32 12.98 5.28
C TRP A 195 4.42 12.95 6.36
N ASN A 196 4.93 14.12 6.75
CA ASN A 196 5.95 14.25 7.81
C ASN A 196 5.41 13.84 9.18
N GLU A 197 4.12 13.99 9.44
CA GLU A 197 3.47 13.50 10.65
C GLU A 197 3.43 11.97 10.68
N SER A 198 2.93 11.32 9.63
CA SER A 198 2.97 9.85 9.51
C SER A 198 4.41 9.31 9.57
N PHE A 199 5.37 9.99 8.94
CA PHE A 199 6.79 9.63 9.04
C PHE A 199 7.34 9.75 10.47
N ARG A 200 6.98 10.82 11.21
CA ARG A 200 7.36 10.98 12.62
C ARG A 200 6.72 9.92 13.51
N SER A 201 5.47 9.57 13.28
CA SER A 201 4.77 8.49 13.99
C SER A 201 5.44 7.15 13.74
N TYR A 202 5.75 6.83 12.47
CA TYR A 202 6.51 5.64 12.10
C TYR A 202 7.88 5.60 12.80
N ARG A 203 8.66 6.68 12.74
CA ARG A 203 9.98 6.75 13.40
C ARG A 203 9.89 6.58 14.91
N ARG A 204 8.86 7.14 15.54
CA ARG A 204 8.64 6.99 16.99
C ARG A 204 8.30 5.55 17.35
N PHE A 205 7.45 4.89 16.56
CA PHE A 205 7.12 3.48 16.76
C PHE A 205 8.35 2.59 16.55
N LEU A 206 9.13 2.86 15.49
CA LEU A 206 10.35 2.14 15.18
C LEU A 206 11.39 2.26 16.30
N ALA A 207 11.63 3.47 16.82
CA ALA A 207 12.56 3.69 17.92
C ALA A 207 12.18 2.92 19.18
N LYS A 208 10.88 2.92 19.56
CA LYS A 208 10.39 2.09 20.67
C LYS A 208 10.57 0.60 20.39
N GLY A 209 10.34 0.17 19.15
CA GLY A 209 10.54 -1.21 18.72
C GLY A 209 12.00 -1.68 18.77
N GLN A 210 12.98 -0.77 18.73
CA GLN A 210 14.39 -1.13 18.91
C GLN A 210 14.73 -1.51 20.36
N GLU A 211 13.89 -1.14 21.32
CA GLU A 211 14.08 -1.41 22.76
C GLU A 211 13.23 -2.60 23.26
N SER A 212 12.49 -3.27 22.37
CA SER A 212 11.57 -4.36 22.73
C SER A 212 11.71 -5.57 21.81
N ARG A 213 11.03 -6.67 22.14
CA ARG A 213 10.93 -7.84 21.28
C ARG A 213 9.95 -7.54 20.13
N THR A 214 10.49 -7.07 19.01
CA THR A 214 9.72 -6.58 17.87
C THR A 214 9.75 -7.57 16.71
N VAL A 215 8.59 -7.86 16.13
CA VAL A 215 8.48 -8.59 14.87
C VAL A 215 8.40 -7.59 13.71
N PHE A 216 9.29 -7.73 12.74
CA PHE A 216 9.20 -7.05 11.45
C PHE A 216 8.54 -8.01 10.44
N MET A 217 7.28 -7.73 10.12
CA MET A 217 6.45 -8.57 9.25
C MET A 217 6.36 -7.96 7.84
N GLU A 218 7.09 -8.54 6.89
CA GLU A 218 7.12 -8.14 5.49
C GLU A 218 6.07 -8.91 4.67
N LEU A 219 5.16 -8.20 4.01
CA LEU A 219 4.06 -8.74 3.21
C LEU A 219 4.19 -8.34 1.74
N GLY A 220 4.68 -9.26 0.92
CA GLY A 220 4.69 -9.09 -0.53
C GLY A 220 5.56 -7.93 -1.02
N VAL A 221 6.67 -7.66 -0.33
CA VAL A 221 7.63 -6.62 -0.70
C VAL A 221 8.70 -7.24 -1.60
N GLY A 222 8.65 -6.89 -2.88
CA GLY A 222 9.62 -7.40 -3.85
C GLY A 222 11.04 -6.87 -3.63
N ALA A 223 12.04 -7.55 -4.18
CA ALA A 223 13.45 -7.22 -4.02
C ALA A 223 13.83 -5.81 -4.50
N ARG A 224 13.04 -5.19 -5.36
CA ARG A 224 13.25 -3.80 -5.83
C ARG A 224 12.74 -2.74 -4.85
N ASN A 225 11.81 -3.09 -3.95
CA ASN A 225 11.27 -2.15 -2.97
C ASN A 225 12.17 -2.11 -1.72
N GLN A 226 13.26 -1.36 -1.84
CA GLN A 226 14.23 -1.17 -0.75
C GLN A 226 13.74 -0.17 0.31
N LEU A 227 12.63 0.54 0.07
CA LEU A 227 12.05 1.48 1.04
C LEU A 227 11.53 0.78 2.30
N ILE A 228 11.09 -0.47 2.17
CA ILE A 228 10.57 -1.28 3.27
C ILE A 228 11.58 -2.37 3.64
N LYS A 229 12.05 -3.12 2.63
CA LYS A 229 12.85 -4.34 2.84
C LYS A 229 14.16 -4.09 3.58
N ALA A 230 14.98 -3.14 3.10
CA ALA A 230 16.27 -2.85 3.72
C ALA A 230 16.15 -2.32 5.16
N PRO A 231 15.30 -1.32 5.46
CA PRO A 231 15.10 -0.87 6.84
C PRO A 231 14.65 -1.97 7.78
N PHE A 232 13.75 -2.86 7.36
CA PHE A 232 13.28 -3.96 8.20
C PHE A 232 14.42 -4.91 8.56
N MET A 233 15.17 -5.38 7.56
CA MET A 233 16.32 -6.26 7.79
C MET A 233 17.40 -5.57 8.65
N GLN A 234 17.65 -4.28 8.43
CA GLN A 234 18.62 -3.50 9.20
C GLN A 234 18.23 -3.38 10.67
N ASN A 235 16.95 -3.16 10.97
CA ASN A 235 16.49 -3.09 12.36
C ASN A 235 16.60 -4.44 13.07
N VAL A 236 16.30 -5.53 12.37
CA VAL A 236 16.47 -6.88 12.92
C VAL A 236 17.95 -7.19 13.16
N TYR A 237 18.83 -6.76 12.26
CA TYR A 237 20.28 -6.86 12.45
C TYR A 237 20.75 -6.11 13.70
N GLN A 238 20.24 -4.90 13.93
CA GLN A 238 20.64 -4.02 15.04
C GLN A 238 20.08 -4.42 16.41
N ASN A 239 18.88 -4.98 16.48
CA ASN A 239 18.24 -5.41 17.72
C ASN A 239 18.21 -6.94 17.81
N PRO A 240 19.04 -7.59 18.64
CA PRO A 240 19.09 -9.04 18.83
C PRO A 240 17.76 -9.69 19.22
N GLU A 241 16.89 -8.96 19.92
CA GLU A 241 15.57 -9.43 20.37
C GLU A 241 14.50 -9.33 19.26
N SER A 242 14.80 -8.61 18.17
CA SER A 242 13.89 -8.52 17.03
C SER A 242 13.92 -9.80 16.19
N SER A 243 12.80 -10.07 15.52
CA SER A 243 12.68 -11.15 14.53
C SER A 243 12.07 -10.64 13.23
N TYR A 244 12.32 -11.36 12.15
CA TYR A 244 11.87 -11.00 10.81
C TYR A 244 10.96 -12.10 10.24
N ILE A 245 9.79 -11.74 9.76
CA ILE A 245 8.87 -12.70 9.12
C ILE A 245 8.54 -12.15 7.76
N THR A 246 8.88 -12.87 6.69
CA THR A 246 8.64 -12.43 5.32
C THR A 246 7.71 -13.39 4.59
N PHE A 247 6.67 -12.84 4.00
CA PHE A 247 5.68 -13.55 3.18
C PHE A 247 5.86 -13.13 1.73
N ASN A 248 6.35 -14.04 0.89
CA ASN A 248 6.57 -13.75 -0.52
C ASN A 248 6.65 -15.05 -1.35
N LYS A 249 6.68 -14.94 -2.68
CA LYS A 249 6.75 -16.11 -3.58
C LYS A 249 8.17 -16.36 -4.09
N GLY A 250 8.64 -17.59 -3.96
CA GLY A 250 9.85 -18.09 -4.61
C GLY A 250 11.07 -17.18 -4.38
N THR A 251 11.67 -16.70 -5.48
CA THR A 251 12.92 -15.91 -5.45
C THR A 251 12.78 -14.52 -4.81
N GLU A 252 11.56 -14.06 -4.56
CA GLU A 252 11.33 -12.80 -3.84
C GLU A 252 11.49 -12.95 -2.32
N LEU A 253 11.52 -14.19 -1.80
CA LEU A 253 11.91 -14.46 -0.42
C LEU A 253 13.41 -14.30 -0.25
N PHE A 254 13.80 -13.31 0.55
CA PHE A 254 15.18 -13.04 0.87
C PHE A 254 15.36 -12.76 2.35
N ILE A 255 16.28 -13.50 2.96
CA ILE A 255 16.70 -13.38 4.36
C ILE A 255 18.25 -13.45 4.36
N PRO A 256 18.94 -12.38 4.79
CA PRO A 256 20.39 -12.39 4.89
C PRO A 256 20.88 -13.30 6.02
N ALA A 257 22.08 -13.87 5.86
CA ALA A 257 22.63 -14.89 6.77
C ALA A 257 22.74 -14.38 8.21
N GLU A 258 23.02 -13.09 8.37
CA GLU A 258 23.22 -12.39 9.64
C GLU A 258 21.96 -12.38 10.53
N ILE A 259 20.77 -12.47 9.92
CA ILE A 259 19.50 -12.50 10.65
C ILE A 259 18.75 -13.82 10.50
N ALA A 260 19.29 -14.80 9.77
CA ALA A 260 18.60 -16.04 9.40
C ALA A 260 18.08 -16.82 10.62
N ALA A 261 18.87 -16.92 11.70
CA ALA A 261 18.47 -17.62 12.93
C ALA A 261 17.22 -17.02 13.61
N ARG A 262 16.94 -15.74 13.36
CA ARG A 262 15.83 -14.97 13.95
C ARG A 262 14.74 -14.67 12.93
N SER A 263 14.78 -15.31 11.77
CA SER A 263 13.89 -15.03 10.65
C SER A 263 13.06 -16.23 10.23
N VAL A 264 11.88 -15.97 9.68
CA VAL A 264 11.01 -16.99 9.09
C VAL A 264 10.60 -16.53 7.70
N GLY A 265 10.90 -17.33 6.68
CA GLY A 265 10.44 -17.12 5.31
C GLY A 265 9.24 -18.01 5.03
N ILE A 266 8.10 -17.40 4.69
CA ILE A 266 6.86 -18.09 4.36
C ILE A 266 6.62 -17.94 2.87
N ASP A 267 6.80 -19.05 2.15
CA ASP A 267 6.59 -19.13 0.70
C ASP A 267 5.12 -19.36 0.36
N GLY A 268 4.73 -18.93 -0.84
CA GLY A 268 3.42 -19.20 -1.42
C GLY A 268 2.46 -18.02 -1.37
N ASP A 269 1.16 -18.33 -1.35
CA ASP A 269 0.12 -17.32 -1.40
C ASP A 269 -0.07 -16.63 -0.05
N ILE A 270 0.04 -15.29 -0.02
CA ILE A 270 -0.05 -14.51 1.22
C ILE A 270 -1.44 -14.64 1.84
N GLY A 271 -2.50 -14.62 1.03
CA GLY A 271 -3.87 -14.75 1.52
C GLY A 271 -4.11 -16.09 2.19
N HIS A 272 -3.69 -17.18 1.53
CA HIS A 272 -3.73 -18.52 2.10
C HIS A 272 -2.95 -18.62 3.42
N ASN A 273 -1.70 -18.13 3.45
CA ASN A 273 -0.84 -18.22 4.63
C ASN A 273 -1.38 -17.39 5.81
N LEU A 274 -1.95 -16.21 5.55
CA LEU A 274 -2.61 -15.40 6.58
C LEU A 274 -3.87 -16.07 7.12
N ALA A 275 -4.69 -16.68 6.27
CA ALA A 275 -5.85 -17.45 6.70
C ALA A 275 -5.45 -18.62 7.62
N MET A 276 -4.39 -19.36 7.25
CA MET A 276 -3.87 -20.44 8.09
C MET A 276 -3.35 -19.92 9.44
N LEU A 277 -2.64 -18.79 9.47
CA LEU A 277 -2.18 -18.19 10.73
C LEU A 277 -3.33 -17.72 11.61
N ALA A 278 -4.38 -17.12 11.02
CA ALA A 278 -5.58 -16.69 11.75
C ALA A 278 -6.34 -17.89 12.35
N LEU A 279 -6.40 -19.02 11.64
CA LEU A 279 -6.98 -20.26 12.16
C LEU A 279 -6.16 -20.85 13.32
N LEU A 280 -4.82 -20.77 13.24
CA LEU A 280 -3.93 -21.28 14.30
C LEU A 280 -3.87 -20.37 15.53
N SER A 281 -4.25 -19.09 15.40
CA SER A 281 -4.27 -18.13 16.51
C SER A 281 -5.62 -18.08 17.25
N SER A 282 -6.66 -18.70 16.68
CA SER A 282 -8.02 -18.81 17.24
C SER A 282 -8.11 -19.92 18.29
#